data_AF-A0A3R7FCU9-F1
#
_entry.id   AF-A0A3R7FCU9-F1
#
_cell.length_a   1.000
_cell.length_b   1.000
_cell.length_c   1.000
_cell.angle_alpha   90.00
_cell.angle_beta   90.00
_cell.angle_gamma   90.00
#
_symmetry.space_group_name_H-M   'P 1'
#
loop_
_entity.id
_entity.type
_entity.pdbx_description
1 polymer ?
#
loop_
_entity_poly.entity_id
_entity_poly.type
_entity_poly.pdbx_seq_one_letter_code
_entity_poly.pdbx_strand_id
1 'polypeptide(L)'
;PENLLLTSKDDDAYIKIGDFGFAKQDLKAGLTTACGTPGYVAPEILKGEAYGKSVDIWSIGVITFILLCGYPPFHDENQKRLFTAIKLGQYKFDAPYWDDVSADAKDFISKMLIVNPNDRHTADQLLEHVWVTGDEVSTVPLTKAMEELKKYNTRRKFKAAVRTVQVTAALTRGLVPPPHGKDAPG
;
A
#
# COMPACT_ATOMS: atom_id res chain seq x y z
N PRO A 1 0.47 -5.19 -2.18
CA PRO A 1 -0.02 -6.55 -2.52
C PRO A 1 0.56 -7.15 -3.80
N GLU A 2 0.75 -6.39 -4.88
CA GLU A 2 1.25 -6.95 -6.17
C GLU A 2 2.62 -7.63 -6.08
N ASN A 3 3.43 -7.26 -5.09
CA ASN A 3 4.80 -7.75 -4.90
C ASN A 3 4.90 -8.91 -3.91
N LEU A 4 3.77 -9.46 -3.44
CA LEU A 4 3.71 -10.63 -2.56
C LEU A 4 3.11 -11.80 -3.34
N LEU A 5 3.91 -12.83 -3.60
CA LEU A 5 3.56 -13.97 -4.46
C LEU A 5 3.64 -15.29 -3.67
N LEU A 6 2.80 -16.27 -4.01
CA LEU A 6 2.90 -17.62 -3.47
C LEU A 6 3.77 -18.50 -4.39
N THR A 7 4.57 -19.41 -3.80
CA THR A 7 5.42 -20.33 -4.58
C THR A 7 4.66 -21.40 -5.33
N SER A 8 3.48 -21.79 -4.84
CA SER A 8 2.61 -22.80 -5.44
C SER A 8 1.15 -22.51 -5.10
N LYS A 9 0.25 -23.43 -5.46
CA LYS A 9 -1.18 -23.37 -5.13
C LYS A 9 -1.52 -24.16 -3.86
N ASP A 10 -0.52 -24.77 -3.23
CA ASP A 10 -0.68 -25.60 -2.06
C ASP A 10 -0.93 -24.73 -0.82
N ASP A 11 -1.63 -25.27 0.18
CA ASP A 11 -2.02 -24.51 1.37
C ASP A 11 -0.82 -24.07 2.23
N ASP A 12 0.31 -24.77 2.12
CA ASP A 12 1.58 -24.51 2.82
C ASP A 12 2.62 -23.76 1.96
N ALA A 13 2.18 -23.13 0.86
CA ALA A 13 3.06 -22.40 -0.03
C ALA A 13 3.77 -21.23 0.68
N TYR A 14 5.08 -21.09 0.42
CA TYR A 14 5.85 -19.96 0.91
C TYR A 14 5.47 -18.66 0.19
N ILE A 15 5.44 -17.56 0.95
CA ILE A 15 5.34 -16.21 0.39
C ILE A 15 6.72 -15.75 -0.08
N LYS A 16 6.80 -15.21 -1.29
CA LYS A 16 7.98 -14.56 -1.86
C LYS A 16 7.70 -13.10 -2.19
N ILE A 17 8.66 -12.25 -1.89
CA ILE A 17 8.66 -10.85 -2.29
C ILE A 17 9.26 -10.75 -3.70
N GLY A 18 8.54 -10.11 -4.60
CA GLY A 18 8.96 -9.86 -5.98
C GLY A 18 9.10 -8.37 -6.28
N ASP A 19 9.66 -8.07 -7.46
CA ASP A 19 9.79 -6.72 -8.02
C ASP A 19 10.52 -5.70 -7.11
N PHE A 20 11.84 -5.67 -7.30
CA PHE A 20 12.76 -4.72 -6.66
C PHE A 20 13.08 -3.53 -7.58
N GLY A 21 12.27 -3.23 -8.59
CA GLY A 21 12.54 -2.16 -9.57
C GLY A 21 12.67 -0.75 -8.98
N PHE A 22 12.14 -0.55 -7.77
CA PHE A 22 12.28 0.69 -6.99
C PHE A 22 13.18 0.55 -5.76
N ALA A 23 13.77 -0.63 -5.54
CA ALA A 23 14.68 -0.85 -4.43
C ALA A 23 15.93 0.01 -4.61
N LYS A 24 16.43 0.55 -3.51
CA LYS A 24 17.65 1.35 -3.49
C LYS A 24 18.53 0.91 -2.35
N GLN A 25 19.84 0.99 -2.57
CA GLN A 25 20.80 0.80 -1.51
C GLN A 25 20.66 1.95 -0.51
N ASP A 26 20.64 1.62 0.77
CA ASP A 26 20.64 2.57 1.86
C ASP A 26 22.01 3.27 1.91
N LEU A 27 22.13 4.38 1.17
CA LEU A 27 23.28 5.26 1.21
C LEU A 27 23.01 6.33 2.28
N LYS A 28 24.03 6.68 3.07
CA LYS A 28 23.95 7.56 4.27
C LYS A 28 23.18 8.89 4.10
N ALA A 29 22.91 9.33 2.86
CA ALA A 29 22.19 10.57 2.56
C ALA A 29 20.65 10.42 2.50
N GLY A 30 20.11 9.20 2.66
CA GLY A 30 18.68 8.93 2.48
C GLY A 30 18.21 9.12 1.03
N LEU A 31 16.94 8.83 0.80
CA LEU A 31 16.34 8.85 -0.54
C LEU A 31 15.30 9.99 -0.65
N THR A 32 15.07 10.52 -1.86
CA THR A 32 14.20 11.70 -2.08
C THR A 32 13.20 11.54 -3.24
N THR A 33 13.14 10.37 -3.90
CA THR A 33 12.25 10.17 -5.05
C THR A 33 10.84 9.79 -4.60
N ALA A 34 9.83 10.55 -5.03
CA ALA A 34 8.43 10.20 -4.81
C ALA A 34 8.03 9.06 -5.77
N CYS A 35 8.13 7.81 -5.32
CA CYS A 35 7.65 6.63 -6.02
C CYS A 35 6.74 5.81 -5.09
N GLY A 36 5.65 5.25 -5.63
CA GLY A 36 4.76 4.35 -4.88
C GLY A 36 3.28 4.53 -5.22
N THR A 37 2.47 3.53 -4.84
CA THR A 37 1.02 3.66 -4.92
C THR A 37 0.53 4.50 -3.72
N PRO A 38 -0.19 5.62 -3.92
CA PRO A 38 -0.48 6.63 -2.90
C PRO A 38 -0.89 6.12 -1.51
N GLY A 39 -1.67 5.03 -1.44
CA GLY A 39 -2.17 4.49 -0.16
C GLY A 39 -1.16 3.69 0.66
N TYR A 40 0.02 3.40 0.13
CA TYR A 40 1.07 2.61 0.82
C TYR A 40 2.30 3.46 1.17
N VAL A 41 2.33 4.72 0.71
CA VAL A 41 3.49 5.60 0.87
C VAL A 41 3.55 6.15 2.29
N ALA A 42 4.74 6.12 2.89
CA ALA A 42 4.98 6.64 4.23
C ALA A 42 4.89 8.18 4.32
N PRO A 43 4.55 8.75 5.49
CA PRO A 43 4.39 10.19 5.68
C PRO A 43 5.61 11.02 5.26
N GLU A 44 6.81 10.56 5.59
CA GLU A 44 8.10 11.22 5.30
C GLU A 44 8.32 11.40 3.79
N ILE A 45 7.94 10.40 2.97
CA ILE A 45 8.03 10.48 1.51
C ILE A 45 7.08 11.58 0.99
N LEU A 46 5.86 11.66 1.51
CA LEU A 46 4.88 12.68 1.10
C LEU A 46 5.26 14.10 1.57
N LYS A 47 6.14 14.21 2.56
CA LYS A 47 6.70 15.48 3.04
C LYS A 47 7.97 15.88 2.26
N GLY A 48 8.50 15.00 1.42
CA GLY A 48 9.77 15.22 0.71
C GLY A 48 10.99 15.14 1.64
N GLU A 49 10.85 14.45 2.77
CA GLU A 49 11.93 14.22 3.73
C GLU A 49 12.82 13.07 3.26
N ALA A 50 14.08 13.07 3.71
CA ALA A 50 14.97 11.94 3.49
C ALA A 50 14.39 10.71 4.20
N TYR A 51 14.34 9.58 3.50
CA TYR A 51 13.79 8.34 4.03
C TYR A 51 14.78 7.17 3.95
N GLY A 52 14.54 6.17 4.80
CA GLY A 52 15.31 4.92 4.89
C GLY A 52 14.38 3.71 5.07
N LYS A 53 14.86 2.64 5.72
CA LYS A 53 14.16 1.35 5.86
C LYS A 53 12.78 1.43 6.54
N SER A 54 12.54 2.47 7.34
CA SER A 54 11.26 2.67 8.04
C SER A 54 10.05 2.75 7.10
N VAL A 55 10.23 3.15 5.84
CA VAL A 55 9.13 3.27 4.86
C VAL A 55 8.55 1.91 4.46
N ASP A 56 9.39 0.86 4.49
CA ASP A 56 8.95 -0.50 4.22
C ASP A 56 8.09 -1.01 5.37
N ILE A 57 8.45 -0.68 6.62
CA ILE A 57 7.63 -1.00 7.80
C ILE A 57 6.25 -0.37 7.72
N TRP A 58 6.16 0.90 7.31
CA TRP A 58 4.87 1.55 7.08
C TRP A 58 4.04 0.80 6.03
N SER A 59 4.67 0.44 4.91
CA SER A 59 4.02 -0.30 3.84
C SER A 59 3.51 -1.67 4.30
N ILE A 60 4.28 -2.38 5.13
CA ILE A 60 3.88 -3.63 5.77
C ILE A 60 2.67 -3.38 6.68
N GLY A 61 2.68 -2.33 7.51
CA GLY A 61 1.53 -1.97 8.35
C GLY A 61 0.24 -1.75 7.55
N VAL A 62 0.33 -1.05 6.42
CA VAL A 62 -0.80 -0.86 5.49
C VAL A 62 -1.29 -2.21 4.92
N ILE A 63 -0.38 -3.11 4.54
CA ILE A 63 -0.73 -4.43 4.00
C ILE A 63 -1.39 -5.28 5.08
N THR A 64 -0.82 -5.35 6.29
CA THR A 64 -1.37 -6.10 7.42
C THR A 64 -2.76 -5.61 7.78
N PHE A 65 -3.00 -4.30 7.79
CA PHE A 65 -4.33 -3.73 7.99
C PHE A 65 -5.33 -4.26 6.95
N ILE A 66 -4.97 -4.20 5.65
CA ILE A 66 -5.83 -4.69 4.56
C ILE A 66 -6.08 -6.21 4.68
N LEU A 67 -5.10 -6.99 5.10
CA LEU A 67 -5.26 -8.44 5.26
C LEU A 67 -6.27 -8.79 6.36
N LEU A 68 -6.32 -8.01 7.44
CA LEU A 68 -7.18 -8.29 8.59
C LEU A 68 -8.62 -7.77 8.44
N CYS A 69 -8.85 -6.70 7.68
CA CYS A 69 -10.20 -6.12 7.52
C CYS A 69 -10.69 -5.99 6.08
N GLY A 70 -9.83 -6.17 5.08
CA GLY A 70 -10.18 -6.11 3.66
C GLY A 70 -10.22 -4.72 3.02
N TYR A 71 -9.93 -3.63 3.75
CA TYR A 71 -9.92 -2.26 3.23
C TYR A 71 -8.66 -1.48 3.70
N PRO A 72 -8.22 -0.42 2.98
CA PRO A 72 -7.01 0.30 3.35
C PRO A 72 -7.23 1.24 4.56
N PRO A 73 -6.22 1.44 5.43
CA PRO A 73 -6.30 2.32 6.60
C PRO A 73 -6.50 3.80 6.21
N PHE A 74 -6.01 4.19 5.03
CA PHE A 74 -6.15 5.53 4.48
C PHE A 74 -6.91 5.48 3.16
N HIS A 75 -8.06 6.12 3.09
CA HIS A 75 -8.86 6.23 1.88
C HIS A 75 -9.62 7.55 1.84
N ASP A 76 -9.51 8.26 0.70
CA ASP A 76 -10.37 9.37 0.36
C ASP A 76 -10.41 9.49 -1.17
N GLU A 77 -11.53 9.95 -1.73
CA GLU A 77 -11.65 10.27 -3.15
C GLU A 77 -10.83 11.51 -3.53
N ASN A 78 -10.68 12.44 -2.59
CA ASN A 78 -9.85 13.61 -2.73
C ASN A 78 -8.42 13.29 -2.30
N GLN A 79 -7.51 13.35 -3.26
CA GLN A 79 -6.10 13.05 -3.04
C GLN A 79 -5.43 13.94 -1.98
N LYS A 80 -5.85 15.21 -1.85
CA LYS A 80 -5.29 16.10 -0.82
C LYS A 80 -5.70 15.63 0.59
N ARG A 81 -6.96 15.23 0.77
CA ARG A 81 -7.44 14.70 2.05
C ARG A 81 -6.80 13.35 2.39
N LEU A 82 -6.64 12.47 1.40
CA LEU A 82 -5.87 11.22 1.56
C LEU A 82 -4.45 11.50 2.06
N PHE A 83 -3.74 12.43 1.41
CA PHE A 83 -2.38 12.79 1.82
C PHE A 83 -2.33 13.45 3.19
N THR A 84 -3.32 14.26 3.55
CA THR A 84 -3.44 14.80 4.91
C THR A 84 -3.63 13.68 5.93
N ALA A 85 -4.52 12.72 5.67
CA ALA A 85 -4.75 11.60 6.58
C ALA A 85 -3.48 10.76 6.79
N ILE A 86 -2.73 10.47 5.71
CA ILE A 86 -1.44 9.76 5.78
C ILE A 86 -0.43 10.57 6.60
N LYS A 87 -0.25 11.87 6.29
CA LYS A 87 0.72 12.74 6.98
C LYS A 87 0.43 12.90 8.47
N LEU A 88 -0.83 12.79 8.87
CA LEU A 88 -1.29 12.87 10.26
C LEU A 88 -1.43 11.50 10.93
N GLY A 89 -1.22 10.39 10.20
CA GLY A 89 -1.43 9.04 10.74
C GLY A 89 -2.88 8.77 11.16
N GLN A 90 -3.85 9.40 10.50
CA GLN A 90 -5.27 9.30 10.84
C GLN A 90 -5.90 8.07 10.18
N TYR A 91 -5.93 6.97 10.92
CA TYR A 91 -6.69 5.76 10.58
C TYR A 91 -7.51 5.31 11.79
N LYS A 92 -8.46 4.39 11.58
CA LYS A 92 -9.32 3.86 12.63
C LYS A 92 -9.53 2.36 12.45
N PHE A 93 -9.69 1.66 13.57
CA PHE A 93 -10.14 0.28 13.60
C PHE A 93 -11.67 0.26 13.69
N ASP A 94 -12.34 0.53 12.57
CA ASP A 94 -13.79 0.77 12.56
C ASP A 94 -14.61 -0.51 12.78
N ALA A 95 -15.64 -0.41 13.61
CA ALA A 95 -16.69 -1.42 13.71
C ALA A 95 -17.53 -1.46 12.42
N PRO A 96 -18.07 -2.63 12.02
CA PRO A 96 -17.97 -3.93 12.69
C PRO A 96 -16.82 -4.81 12.15
N TYR A 97 -15.87 -4.22 11.42
CA TYR A 97 -14.82 -4.96 10.72
C TYR A 97 -13.68 -5.39 11.63
N TRP A 98 -13.44 -4.62 12.69
CA TRP A 98 -12.36 -4.84 13.64
C TRP A 98 -12.80 -5.44 14.97
N ASP A 99 -14.09 -5.73 15.14
CA ASP A 99 -14.65 -6.24 16.41
C ASP A 99 -14.05 -7.60 16.78
N ASP A 100 -13.88 -8.47 15.77
CA ASP A 100 -13.37 -9.83 15.93
C ASP A 100 -11.82 -9.93 15.83
N VAL A 101 -11.14 -8.81 15.61
CA VAL A 101 -9.67 -8.74 15.49
C VAL A 101 -9.05 -8.47 16.86
N SER A 102 -8.05 -9.28 17.24
CA SER A 102 -7.41 -9.23 18.55
C SER A 102 -6.75 -7.89 18.85
N ALA A 103 -6.64 -7.56 20.15
CA ALA A 103 -5.94 -6.37 20.60
C ALA A 103 -4.46 -6.39 20.18
N ASP A 104 -3.80 -7.55 20.22
CA ASP A 104 -2.40 -7.69 19.83
C ASP A 104 -2.18 -7.41 18.34
N ALA A 105 -3.11 -7.80 17.47
CA ALA A 105 -3.04 -7.48 16.04
C ALA A 105 -3.17 -5.96 15.80
N LYS A 106 -4.05 -5.30 16.55
CA LYS A 106 -4.23 -3.84 16.50
C LYS A 106 -2.98 -3.12 17.03
N ASP A 107 -2.40 -3.60 18.14
CA ASP A 107 -1.16 -3.04 18.68
C ASP A 107 0.00 -3.22 17.70
N PHE A 108 0.15 -4.41 17.10
CA PHE A 108 1.16 -4.70 16.08
C PHE A 108 1.08 -3.72 14.90
N ILE A 109 -0.11 -3.47 14.37
CA ILE A 109 -0.33 -2.45 13.33
C ILE A 109 0.03 -1.06 13.82
N SER A 110 -0.34 -0.72 15.06
CA SER A 110 -0.06 0.60 15.63
C SER A 110 1.43 0.89 15.76
N LYS A 111 2.28 -0.14 15.96
CA LYS A 111 3.75 -0.02 15.98
C LYS A 111 4.35 0.27 14.60
N MET A 112 3.67 -0.13 13.53
CA MET A 112 4.08 0.09 12.14
C MET A 112 3.57 1.42 11.57
N LEU A 113 2.35 1.83 11.93
CA LEU A 113 1.70 3.04 11.42
C LEU A 113 2.00 4.28 12.29
N ILE A 114 3.25 4.42 12.72
CA ILE A 114 3.75 5.58 13.47
C ILE A 114 4.28 6.64 12.49
N VAL A 115 3.83 7.89 12.64
CA VAL A 115 4.17 8.99 11.73
C VAL A 115 5.66 9.34 11.79
N ASN A 116 6.23 9.43 13.00
CA ASN A 116 7.65 9.67 13.17
C ASN A 116 8.43 8.39 12.85
N PRO A 117 9.29 8.36 11.81
CA PRO A 117 10.03 7.16 11.44
C PRO A 117 10.99 6.67 12.55
N ASN A 118 11.44 7.55 13.45
CA ASN A 118 12.34 7.17 14.55
C ASN A 118 11.63 6.43 15.69
N ASP A 119 10.31 6.63 15.82
CA ASP A 119 9.48 5.94 16.83
C ASP A 119 8.82 4.68 16.25
N ARG A 120 8.86 4.51 14.92
CA ARG A 120 8.32 3.36 14.20
C ARG A 120 9.20 2.14 14.46
N HIS A 121 8.57 1.00 14.79
CA HIS A 121 9.33 -0.22 15.10
C HIS A 121 10.14 -0.71 13.90
N THR A 122 11.28 -1.34 14.17
CA THR A 122 12.08 -2.04 13.15
C THR A 122 11.49 -3.41 12.84
N ALA A 123 11.95 -4.03 11.74
CA ALA A 123 11.56 -5.40 11.41
C ALA A 123 11.91 -6.38 12.55
N ASP A 124 13.11 -6.26 13.14
CA ASP A 124 13.55 -7.13 14.23
C ASP A 124 12.63 -7.02 15.46
N GLN A 125 12.28 -5.79 15.86
CA GLN A 125 11.35 -5.56 16.97
C GLN A 125 9.94 -6.12 16.69
N LEU A 126 9.49 -6.06 15.42
CA LEU A 126 8.19 -6.60 15.03
C LEU A 126 8.19 -8.13 15.00
N LEU A 127 9.30 -8.76 14.61
CA LEU A 127 9.44 -10.22 14.64
C LEU A 127 9.38 -10.80 16.06
N GLU A 128 9.70 -9.98 17.07
CA GLU A 128 9.60 -10.35 18.49
C GLU A 128 8.21 -10.05 19.10
N HIS A 129 7.33 -9.36 18.38
CA HIS A 129 6.04 -8.92 18.91
C HIS A 129 5.13 -10.12 19.23
N VAL A 130 4.34 -10.03 20.31
CA VAL A 130 3.48 -11.11 20.80
C VAL A 130 2.48 -11.64 19.76
N TRP A 131 2.00 -10.77 18.86
CA TRP A 131 1.13 -11.19 17.76
C TRP A 131 1.81 -12.13 16.75
N VAL A 132 3.14 -12.10 16.68
CA VAL A 132 3.97 -12.94 15.80
C VAL A 132 4.53 -14.15 16.54
N THR A 133 4.96 -13.97 17.79
CA THR A 133 5.64 -15.00 18.59
C THR A 133 4.73 -15.78 19.53
N GLY A 134 3.52 -15.28 19.79
CA GLY A 134 2.57 -15.90 20.70
C GLY A 134 1.90 -17.14 20.10
N ASP A 135 1.50 -18.06 20.99
CA ASP A 135 0.84 -19.31 20.61
C ASP A 135 -0.68 -19.17 20.41
N GLU A 136 -1.27 -18.03 20.81
CA GLU A 136 -2.71 -17.78 20.70
C GLU A 136 -3.10 -17.32 19.30
N VAL A 137 -3.50 -18.27 18.46
CA VAL A 137 -4.08 -18.00 17.14
C VAL A 137 -5.60 -17.91 17.22
N SER A 138 -6.17 -16.76 16.86
CA SER A 138 -7.63 -16.63 16.74
C SER A 138 -8.17 -17.59 15.68
N THR A 139 -9.14 -18.42 16.05
CA THR A 139 -9.82 -19.35 15.13
C THR A 139 -11.11 -18.75 14.56
N VAL A 140 -11.44 -17.50 14.89
CA VAL A 140 -12.64 -16.84 14.39
C VAL A 140 -12.47 -16.56 12.89
N PRO A 141 -13.35 -17.08 12.02
CA PRO A 141 -13.23 -16.83 10.58
C PRO A 141 -13.42 -15.35 10.25
N LEU A 142 -12.43 -14.75 9.56
CA LEU A 142 -12.51 -13.36 9.07
C LEU A 142 -13.33 -13.23 7.79
N THR A 143 -14.56 -13.78 7.77
CA THR A 143 -15.43 -13.80 6.58
C THR A 143 -15.72 -12.41 6.02
N LYS A 144 -16.02 -11.43 6.88
CA LYS A 144 -16.20 -10.02 6.49
C LYS A 144 -14.95 -9.45 5.81
N ALA A 145 -13.76 -9.76 6.34
CA ALA A 145 -12.51 -9.30 5.76
C ALA A 145 -12.28 -9.90 4.37
N MET A 146 -12.61 -11.19 4.18
CA MET A 146 -12.52 -11.84 2.87
C MET A 146 -13.46 -11.19 1.83
N GLU A 147 -14.70 -10.86 2.23
CA GLU A 147 -15.66 -10.17 1.37
C GLU A 147 -15.16 -8.77 0.97
N GLU A 148 -14.69 -7.99 1.93
CA GLU A 148 -14.13 -6.66 1.67
C GLU A 148 -12.86 -6.73 0.83
N LEU A 149 -11.98 -7.70 1.09
CA LEU A 149 -10.77 -7.92 0.30
C LEU A 149 -11.11 -8.27 -1.16
N LYS A 150 -12.17 -9.05 -1.40
CA LYS A 150 -12.67 -9.33 -2.75
C LYS A 150 -13.17 -8.05 -3.45
N LYS A 151 -13.92 -7.19 -2.74
CA LYS A 151 -14.36 -5.88 -3.26
C LYS A 151 -13.15 -4.98 -3.56
N TYR A 152 -12.19 -4.93 -2.64
CA TYR A 152 -10.95 -4.17 -2.78
C TYR A 152 -10.15 -4.59 -4.01
N ASN A 153 -9.92 -5.90 -4.18
CA ASN A 153 -9.23 -6.45 -5.34
C ASN A 153 -9.97 -6.16 -6.65
N THR A 154 -11.30 -6.23 -6.65
CA THR A 154 -12.12 -5.91 -7.83
C THR A 154 -11.98 -4.43 -8.20
N ARG A 155 -12.11 -3.52 -7.24
CA ARG A 155 -11.93 -2.07 -7.44
C ARG A 155 -10.52 -1.75 -7.95
N ARG A 156 -9.50 -2.41 -7.39
CA ARG A 156 -8.10 -2.25 -7.81
C ARG A 156 -7.90 -2.66 -9.27
N LYS A 157 -8.34 -3.88 -9.65
CA LYS A 157 -8.22 -4.40 -11.02
C LYS A 157 -8.94 -3.50 -12.01
N PHE A 158 -10.13 -3.00 -11.66
CA PHE A 158 -10.87 -2.06 -12.48
C PHE A 158 -10.10 -0.74 -12.69
N LYS A 159 -9.57 -0.14 -11.61
CA LYS A 159 -8.75 1.09 -11.70
C LYS A 159 -7.51 0.88 -12.58
N ALA A 160 -6.85 -0.27 -12.48
CA ALA A 160 -5.71 -0.61 -13.34
C ALA A 160 -6.13 -0.69 -14.82
N ALA A 161 -7.23 -1.38 -15.12
CA ALA A 161 -7.75 -1.48 -16.49
C ALA A 161 -8.12 -0.11 -17.08
N VAL A 162 -8.79 0.77 -16.32
CA VAL A 162 -9.12 2.13 -16.75
C VAL A 162 -7.86 2.93 -17.08
N ARG A 163 -6.81 2.85 -16.24
CA ARG A 163 -5.54 3.53 -16.50
C ARG A 163 -4.88 3.02 -17.78
N THR A 164 -4.87 1.70 -18.02
CA THR A 164 -4.34 1.12 -19.26
C THR A 164 -5.07 1.67 -20.48
N VAL A 165 -6.41 1.72 -20.45
CA VAL A 165 -7.21 2.30 -21.55
C VAL A 165 -6.88 3.77 -21.79
N GLN A 166 -6.74 4.56 -20.73
CA GLN A 166 -6.39 5.99 -20.83
C GLN A 166 -5.00 6.19 -21.45
N VAL A 167 -4.00 5.42 -21.03
CA VAL A 167 -2.63 5.46 -21.58
C VAL A 167 -2.65 5.08 -23.05
N THR A 168 -3.32 3.98 -23.42
CA THR A 168 -3.44 3.55 -24.82
C THR A 168 -4.13 4.62 -25.67
N ALA A 169 -5.24 5.21 -25.18
CA ALA A 169 -5.94 6.26 -25.91
C ALA A 169 -5.08 7.53 -26.09
N ALA A 170 -4.27 7.89 -25.08
CA ALA A 170 -3.33 9.01 -25.18
C ALA A 170 -2.22 8.74 -26.20
N LEU A 171 -1.65 7.53 -26.22
CA LEU A 171 -0.67 7.10 -27.21
C LEU A 171 -1.26 7.13 -28.63
N THR A 172 -2.47 6.60 -28.82
CA THR A 172 -3.15 6.63 -30.12
C THR A 172 -3.40 8.07 -30.60
N ARG A 173 -3.78 8.99 -29.71
CA ARG A 173 -3.95 10.42 -30.05
C ARG A 173 -2.63 11.11 -30.38
N GLY A 174 -1.53 10.73 -29.72
CA GLY A 174 -0.19 11.25 -30.01
C GLY A 174 0.42 10.74 -31.33
N LEU A 175 -0.12 9.65 -31.88
CA LEU A 175 0.32 9.06 -33.15
C LEU A 175 -0.46 9.57 -34.37
N VAL A 176 -1.51 10.39 -34.19
CA VAL A 176 -2.21 11.02 -35.31
C VAL A 176 -1.42 12.28 -35.73
N PRO A 177 -0.75 12.28 -36.91
CA PRO A 177 -0.07 13.47 -37.39
C PRO A 177 -1.09 14.60 -37.59
N PRO A 178 -0.72 15.87 -37.32
CA PRO A 178 -1.61 17.00 -37.56
C PRO A 178 -2.01 17.02 -39.04
N PRO A 179 -3.28 17.35 -39.37
CA PRO A 179 -3.69 17.45 -40.76
C PRO A 179 -2.83 18.51 -41.46
N HIS A 180 -2.16 18.12 -42.55
CA HIS A 180 -1.42 19.03 -43.40
C HIS A 180 -2.36 20.15 -43.85
N GLY A 181 -2.13 21.36 -43.32
CA GLY A 181 -2.83 22.57 -43.74
C GLY A 181 -2.53 22.84 -45.20
N LYS A 182 -3.60 22.90 -46.00
CA LYS A 182 -3.57 23.28 -47.42
C LYS A 182 -3.12 24.73 -47.57
N ASP A 183 -2.15 24.91 -48.46
CA ASP A 183 -1.91 26.01 -49.42
C ASP A 183 -2.56 27.38 -49.12
N ALA A 184 -1.71 28.38 -48.89
CA ALA A 184 -2.04 29.79 -49.13
C ALA A 184 -1.49 30.19 -50.51
N PRO A 185 -2.32 30.67 -51.45
CA PRO A 185 -1.82 31.31 -52.67
C PRO A 185 -1.41 32.76 -52.38
N GLY A 186 -0.39 33.23 -53.10
CA GLY A 186 0.24 34.55 -52.97
C GLY A 186 -0.49 35.72 -53.61
#